data_AF-A0A504YRZ4-F1
#
_entry.id   AF-A0A504YRZ4-F1
#
_cell.length_a   1.000
_cell.length_b   1.000
_cell.length_c   1.000
_cell.angle_alpha   90.00
_cell.angle_beta   90.00
_cell.angle_gamma   90.00
#
_symmetry.space_group_name_H-M   'P 1'
#
loop_
_entity.id
_entity.type
_entity.pdbx_description
1 polymer ?
#
loop_
_entity_poly.entity_id
_entity_poly.type
_entity_poly.pdbx_seq_one_letter_code
_entity_poly.pdbx_strand_id
1 'polypeptide(L)'
;MKTYDLMMDINARGSFLCSKFCVPYLKKSPNPHILTLSPPLNMLPKWFSNHLAYSMSKYAMSMTVLGMAKELQPLGIAVNALWPRTAIYTSATKMIGGGENFANFCRQPEIMADAAYAILTRPAKDTKNTGNFFVDDDVLREQGVTDFEKYAIKPGGRLAPDFFLEPEPTKSVKPPPGSDCVPPSVDEIFEKIEAFLSEGYAKSVGASFFFNLSGAQIGRWSVEFNQDLLSHTRNINVDKVSTFPGELVNVLLDTDYF
;
A
#
# COMPACT_ATOMS: atom_id res chain seq x y z
N MET A 1 -19.39 7.20 -11.96
CA MET A 1 -19.36 8.63 -11.54
C MET A 1 -19.72 8.82 -10.08
N LYS A 2 -20.90 8.42 -9.58
CA LYS A 2 -21.29 8.61 -8.16
C LYS A 2 -20.22 8.28 -7.11
N THR A 3 -19.54 7.13 -7.21
CA THR A 3 -18.47 6.74 -6.26
C THR A 3 -17.23 7.64 -6.36
N TYR A 4 -16.86 8.05 -7.58
CA TYR A 4 -15.77 9.00 -7.81
C TYR A 4 -16.09 10.36 -7.17
N ASP A 5 -17.28 10.88 -7.45
CA ASP A 5 -17.75 12.17 -6.92
C ASP A 5 -17.78 12.13 -5.39
N LEU A 6 -18.32 11.05 -4.81
CA LEU A 6 -18.33 10.84 -3.36
C LEU A 6 -16.92 10.90 -2.75
N MET A 7 -15.94 10.19 -3.33
CA MET A 7 -14.57 10.19 -2.84
C MET A 7 -13.93 11.57 -2.96
N MET A 8 -14.10 12.26 -4.10
CA MET A 8 -13.54 13.59 -4.31
C MET A 8 -14.21 14.65 -3.41
N ASP A 9 -15.52 14.58 -3.23
CA ASP A 9 -16.28 15.49 -2.39
C ASP A 9 -15.90 15.35 -0.90
N ILE A 10 -15.79 14.11 -0.41
CA ILE A 10 -15.44 13.86 0.99
C ILE A 10 -13.95 14.12 1.22
N ASN A 11 -13.07 13.50 0.43
CA ASN A 11 -11.64 13.53 0.69
C ASN A 11 -11.04 14.87 0.29
N ALA A 12 -11.07 15.20 -1.00
CA ALA A 12 -10.40 16.38 -1.53
C ALA A 12 -11.12 17.68 -1.12
N ARG A 13 -12.39 17.82 -1.51
CA ARG A 13 -13.17 19.04 -1.27
C ARG A 13 -13.42 19.24 0.23
N GLY A 14 -13.75 18.17 0.96
CA GLY A 14 -13.96 18.21 2.40
C GLY A 14 -12.73 18.71 3.17
N SER A 15 -11.55 18.15 2.90
CA SER A 15 -10.30 18.57 3.55
C SER A 15 -9.95 20.03 3.25
N PHE A 16 -10.10 20.46 1.99
CA PHE A 16 -9.86 21.85 1.59
C PHE A 16 -10.81 22.83 2.30
N LEU A 17 -12.12 22.54 2.28
CA LEU A 17 -13.12 23.45 2.85
C LEU A 17 -13.05 23.50 4.37
N CYS A 18 -12.89 22.35 5.03
CA CYS A 18 -12.72 22.30 6.49
C CYS A 18 -11.53 23.16 6.92
N SER A 19 -10.37 22.95 6.28
CA SER A 19 -9.17 23.76 6.53
C SER A 19 -9.43 25.25 6.30
N LYS A 20 -9.96 25.63 5.13
CA LYS A 20 -10.27 27.02 4.77
C LYS A 20 -11.14 27.72 5.82
N PHE A 21 -12.20 27.07 6.27
CA PHE A 21 -13.14 27.67 7.23
C PHE A 21 -12.61 27.67 8.67
N CYS A 22 -11.68 26.78 9.02
CA CYS A 22 -11.03 26.77 10.34
C CYS A 22 -9.93 27.84 10.48
N VAL A 23 -9.28 28.27 9.39
CA VAL A 23 -8.15 29.23 9.43
C VAL A 23 -8.42 30.50 10.26
N PRO A 24 -9.57 31.21 10.14
CA PRO A 24 -9.85 32.40 10.94
C PRO A 24 -9.84 32.15 12.46
N TYR A 25 -10.16 30.93 12.89
CA TYR A 25 -10.17 30.51 14.29
C TYR A 25 -8.80 30.00 14.74
N LEU A 26 -8.11 29.25 13.88
CA LEU A 26 -6.74 28.79 14.13
C LEU A 26 -5.78 29.96 14.36
N LYS A 27 -5.94 31.08 13.67
CA LYS A 27 -5.17 32.32 13.91
C LYS A 27 -5.23 32.82 15.37
N LYS A 28 -6.27 32.43 16.12
CA LYS A 28 -6.47 32.83 17.52
C LYS A 28 -5.94 31.78 18.52
N SER A 29 -5.55 30.59 18.05
CA SER A 29 -5.05 29.51 18.91
C SER A 29 -3.59 29.76 19.32
N PRO A 30 -3.19 29.41 20.54
CA PRO A 30 -1.79 29.48 20.96
C PRO A 30 -0.90 28.43 20.25
N ASN A 31 -1.47 27.30 19.79
CA ASN A 31 -0.75 26.23 19.10
C ASN A 31 -1.60 25.66 17.93
N PRO A 32 -1.75 26.39 16.81
CA PRO A 32 -2.66 26.00 15.73
C PRO A 32 -2.10 24.91 14.82
N HIS A 33 -2.85 23.83 14.66
CA HIS A 33 -2.53 22.71 13.78
C HIS A 33 -3.70 22.36 12.86
N ILE A 34 -3.35 21.94 11.64
CA ILE A 34 -4.21 21.18 10.73
C ILE A 34 -3.49 19.85 10.50
N LEU A 35 -4.13 18.75 10.90
CA LEU A 35 -3.61 17.40 10.69
C LEU A 35 -4.56 16.63 9.80
N THR A 36 -4.09 16.29 8.60
CA THR A 36 -4.90 15.58 7.59
C THR A 36 -4.50 14.11 7.54
N LEU A 37 -5.47 13.20 7.62
CA LEU A 37 -5.21 11.76 7.52
C LEU A 37 -5.06 11.31 6.05
N SER A 38 -3.88 11.56 5.48
CA SER A 38 -3.55 11.31 4.08
C SER A 38 -2.11 10.82 3.90
N PRO A 39 -1.82 10.05 2.84
CA PRO A 39 -0.52 9.42 2.64
C PRO A 39 0.55 10.40 2.12
N PRO A 40 1.85 10.05 2.22
CA PRO A 40 2.89 10.69 1.42
C PRO A 40 2.57 10.62 -0.09
N LEU A 41 3.03 11.62 -0.86
CA LEU A 41 2.83 11.69 -2.30
C LEU A 41 3.82 10.78 -3.06
N ASN A 42 3.50 9.49 -3.15
CA ASN A 42 4.30 8.50 -3.88
C ASN A 42 3.84 8.36 -5.34
N MET A 43 4.68 8.76 -6.28
CA MET A 43 4.32 8.83 -7.72
C MET A 43 4.58 7.53 -8.50
N LEU A 44 4.83 6.40 -7.82
CA LEU A 44 4.99 5.11 -8.48
C LEU A 44 3.67 4.65 -9.11
N PRO A 45 3.64 4.24 -10.41
CA PRO A 45 2.40 3.90 -11.13
C PRO A 45 1.56 2.80 -10.47
N LYS A 46 2.17 1.87 -9.73
CA LYS A 46 1.45 0.81 -9.01
C LYS A 46 0.39 1.36 -8.06
N TRP A 47 0.63 2.54 -7.46
CA TRP A 47 -0.31 3.19 -6.56
C TRP A 47 -1.48 3.87 -7.26
N PHE A 48 -1.45 3.97 -8.59
CA PHE A 48 -2.53 4.53 -9.40
C PHE A 48 -3.29 3.43 -10.17
N SER A 49 -2.70 2.25 -10.29
CA SER A 49 -3.35 1.10 -10.93
C SER A 49 -4.48 0.54 -10.05
N ASN A 50 -5.51 -0.03 -10.68
CA ASN A 50 -6.67 -0.69 -10.04
C ASN A 50 -7.60 0.16 -9.17
N HIS A 51 -7.13 1.28 -8.60
CA HIS A 51 -7.89 2.14 -7.69
C HIS A 51 -7.60 3.64 -7.90
N LEU A 52 -7.38 4.05 -9.16
CA LEU A 52 -7.00 5.41 -9.57
C LEU A 52 -7.82 6.52 -8.89
N ALA A 53 -9.15 6.39 -8.91
CA ALA A 53 -10.06 7.37 -8.32
C ALA A 53 -9.82 7.56 -6.80
N TYR A 54 -9.58 6.47 -6.08
CA TYR A 54 -9.29 6.53 -4.65
C TYR A 54 -7.92 7.19 -4.41
N SER A 55 -6.90 6.78 -5.16
CA SER A 55 -5.55 7.35 -5.08
C SER A 55 -5.56 8.86 -5.35
N MET A 56 -6.22 9.30 -6.42
CA MET A 56 -6.40 10.72 -6.72
C MET A 56 -7.07 11.46 -5.57
N SER A 57 -8.14 10.89 -4.98
CA SER A 57 -8.85 11.54 -3.89
C SER A 57 -8.00 11.69 -2.61
N LYS A 58 -7.20 10.67 -2.26
CA LYS A 58 -6.32 10.71 -1.08
C LYS A 58 -5.09 11.59 -1.33
N TYR A 59 -4.54 11.60 -2.54
CA TYR A 59 -3.41 12.46 -2.88
C TYR A 59 -3.82 13.92 -2.98
N ALA A 60 -5.06 14.22 -3.38
CA ALA A 60 -5.60 15.58 -3.33
C ALA A 60 -5.63 16.14 -1.88
N MET A 61 -5.93 15.32 -0.88
CA MET A 61 -5.79 15.71 0.54
C MET A 61 -4.34 16.06 0.87
N SER A 62 -3.39 15.23 0.44
CA SER A 62 -1.95 15.47 0.63
C SER A 62 -1.45 16.72 -0.11
N MET A 63 -1.99 17.02 -1.28
CA MET A 63 -1.71 18.26 -1.99
C MET A 63 -2.25 19.49 -1.25
N THR A 64 -3.40 19.38 -0.56
CA THR A 64 -3.85 20.48 0.32
C THR A 64 -2.89 20.71 1.48
N VAL A 65 -2.30 19.66 2.06
CA VAL A 65 -1.24 19.80 3.07
C VAL A 65 -0.03 20.52 2.50
N LEU A 66 0.48 20.06 1.35
CA LEU A 66 1.66 20.64 0.69
C LEU A 66 1.48 22.15 0.42
N GLY A 67 0.33 22.54 -0.15
CA GLY A 67 0.03 23.94 -0.47
C GLY A 67 -0.20 24.80 0.78
N MET A 68 -1.09 24.35 1.68
CA MET A 68 -1.48 25.13 2.85
C MET A 68 -0.36 25.25 3.89
N ALA A 69 0.52 24.25 4.03
CA ALA A 69 1.69 24.36 4.89
C ALA A 69 2.54 25.58 4.52
N LYS A 70 2.73 25.83 3.21
CA LYS A 70 3.46 27.00 2.74
C LYS A 70 2.66 28.29 2.88
N GLU A 71 1.39 28.27 2.50
CA GLU A 71 0.50 29.45 2.53
C GLU A 71 0.29 29.99 3.96
N LEU A 72 0.15 29.09 4.93
CA LEU A 72 -0.20 29.42 6.31
C LEU A 72 1.01 29.52 7.25
N GLN A 73 2.22 29.19 6.78
CA GLN A 73 3.45 29.33 7.55
C GLN A 73 3.64 30.75 8.15
N PRO A 74 3.41 31.86 7.41
CA PRO A 74 3.54 33.21 7.98
C PRO A 74 2.53 33.50 9.11
N LEU A 75 1.44 32.73 9.19
CA LEU A 75 0.43 32.82 10.24
C LEU A 75 0.75 31.94 11.44
N GLY A 76 1.86 31.17 11.40
CA GLY A 76 2.27 30.25 12.45
C GLY A 76 1.36 29.02 12.60
N ILE A 77 0.61 28.64 11.55
CA ILE A 77 -0.25 27.47 11.54
C ILE A 77 0.53 26.28 10.95
N ALA A 78 0.68 25.22 11.74
CA ALA A 78 1.27 23.98 11.29
C ALA A 78 0.25 23.16 10.49
N VAL A 79 0.64 22.69 9.31
CA VAL A 79 -0.20 21.85 8.44
C VAL A 79 0.60 20.61 8.08
N ASN A 80 0.15 19.44 8.50
CA ASN A 80 0.84 18.17 8.26
C ASN A 80 -0.14 17.07 7.85
N ALA A 81 0.41 15.97 7.34
CA ALA A 81 -0.32 14.74 7.14
C ALA A 81 0.16 13.66 8.11
N LEU A 82 -0.74 12.72 8.44
CA LEU A 82 -0.43 11.49 9.20
C LEU A 82 -1.03 10.29 8.48
N TRP A 83 -0.23 9.24 8.31
CA TRP A 83 -0.62 7.99 7.67
C TRP A 83 -0.18 6.79 8.50
N PRO A 84 -0.93 5.68 8.53
CA PRO A 84 -0.47 4.49 9.24
C PRO A 84 0.48 3.65 8.39
N ARG A 85 1.46 3.00 9.05
CA ARG A 85 2.36 2.03 8.42
C ARG A 85 1.61 0.78 7.94
N THR A 86 0.61 0.37 8.70
CA THR A 86 -0.11 -0.89 8.57
C THR A 86 -1.61 -0.65 8.64
N ALA A 87 -2.41 -1.58 8.11
CA ALA A 87 -3.86 -1.51 8.21
C ALA A 87 -4.33 -1.30 9.67
N ILE A 88 -5.30 -0.40 9.85
CA ILE A 88 -5.90 -0.07 11.15
C ILE A 88 -7.29 -0.68 11.26
N TYR A 89 -7.55 -1.42 12.33
CA TYR A 89 -8.83 -2.09 12.52
C TYR A 89 -9.94 -1.09 12.85
N THR A 90 -10.71 -0.77 11.81
CA THR A 90 -11.89 0.09 11.84
C THR A 90 -13.07 -0.61 11.18
N SER A 91 -14.28 -0.07 11.36
CA SER A 91 -15.48 -0.54 10.67
C SER A 91 -15.29 -0.59 9.15
N ALA A 92 -14.58 0.38 8.57
CA ALA A 92 -14.29 0.42 7.14
C ALA A 92 -13.39 -0.75 6.71
N THR A 93 -12.30 -1.02 7.44
CA THR A 93 -11.43 -2.17 7.14
C THR A 93 -12.12 -3.51 7.38
N LYS A 94 -13.03 -3.61 8.37
CA LYS A 94 -13.84 -4.82 8.58
C LYS A 94 -14.73 -5.11 7.38
N MET A 95 -15.28 -4.08 6.74
CA MET A 95 -16.12 -4.20 5.55
C MET A 95 -15.32 -4.55 4.28
N ILE A 96 -14.12 -3.98 4.11
CA ILE A 96 -13.33 -4.09 2.87
C ILE A 96 -12.35 -5.27 2.89
N GLY A 97 -11.79 -5.63 4.06
CA GLY A 97 -10.70 -6.60 4.20
C GLY A 97 -11.10 -8.08 4.24
N GLY A 98 -12.38 -8.42 4.01
CA GLY A 98 -12.83 -9.83 4.03
C GLY A 98 -13.27 -10.36 5.41
N GLY A 99 -13.73 -9.48 6.30
CA GLY A 99 -14.37 -9.86 7.58
C GLY A 99 -13.42 -9.95 8.77
N GLU A 100 -13.83 -10.65 9.84
CA GLU A 100 -13.13 -10.66 11.14
C GLU A 100 -11.72 -11.27 11.09
N ASN A 101 -11.43 -12.10 10.09
CA ASN A 101 -10.11 -12.70 9.90
C ASN A 101 -9.04 -11.65 9.54
N PHE A 102 -9.43 -10.53 8.92
CA PHE A 102 -8.50 -9.45 8.59
C PHE A 102 -8.04 -8.67 9.83
N ALA A 103 -8.84 -8.65 10.90
CA ALA A 103 -8.52 -7.95 12.14
C ALA A 103 -7.16 -8.39 12.71
N ASN A 104 -6.83 -9.68 12.57
CA ASN A 104 -5.57 -10.27 13.05
C ASN A 104 -4.33 -9.69 12.35
N PHE A 105 -4.48 -9.04 11.21
CA PHE A 105 -3.41 -8.40 10.45
C PHE A 105 -3.36 -6.87 10.66
N CYS A 106 -4.21 -6.34 11.52
CA CYS A 106 -4.33 -4.90 11.75
C CYS A 106 -3.71 -4.49 13.09
N ARG A 107 -3.38 -3.20 13.16
CA ARG A 107 -3.20 -2.49 14.43
C ARG A 107 -4.50 -1.85 14.91
N GLN A 108 -4.54 -1.59 16.21
CA GLN A 108 -5.57 -0.87 16.90
C GLN A 108 -5.51 0.64 16.54
N PRO A 109 -6.64 1.36 16.47
CA PRO A 109 -6.68 2.79 16.15
C PRO A 109 -5.83 3.68 17.06
N GLU A 110 -5.54 3.23 18.28
CA GLU A 110 -4.76 3.92 19.30
C GLU A 110 -3.36 4.32 18.80
N ILE A 111 -2.74 3.57 17.89
CA ILE A 111 -1.43 3.96 17.33
C ILE A 111 -1.52 5.29 16.56
N MET A 112 -2.59 5.49 15.79
CA MET A 112 -2.84 6.72 15.07
C MET A 112 -3.23 7.85 16.03
N ALA A 113 -3.96 7.54 17.10
CA ALA A 113 -4.32 8.52 18.13
C ALA A 113 -3.09 9.04 18.87
N ASP A 114 -2.20 8.15 19.31
CA ASP A 114 -0.96 8.51 20.00
C ASP A 114 -0.01 9.29 19.07
N ALA A 115 0.12 8.88 17.81
CA ALA A 115 0.90 9.60 16.82
C ALA A 115 0.32 11.00 16.54
N ALA A 116 -1.00 11.12 16.39
CA ALA A 116 -1.67 12.41 16.23
C ALA A 116 -1.45 13.31 17.44
N TYR A 117 -1.57 12.77 18.66
CA TYR A 117 -1.28 13.52 19.88
C TYR A 117 0.17 14.03 19.93
N ALA A 118 1.13 13.17 19.59
CA ALA A 118 2.54 13.52 19.52
C ALA A 118 2.86 14.60 18.48
N ILE A 119 2.09 14.70 17.39
CA ILE A 119 2.22 15.77 16.38
C ILE A 119 1.57 17.07 16.88
N LEU A 120 0.32 16.99 17.36
CA LEU A 120 -0.50 18.16 17.72
C LEU A 120 0.02 18.90 18.97
N THR A 121 0.85 18.23 19.77
CA THR A 121 1.51 18.82 20.95
C THR A 121 2.84 19.49 20.62
N ARG A 122 3.36 19.35 19.39
CA ARG A 122 4.57 20.06 18.93
C ARG A 122 4.29 21.57 18.80
N PRO A 123 5.30 22.43 18.97
CA PRO A 123 5.16 23.86 18.71
C PRO A 123 4.86 24.12 17.23
N ALA A 124 3.64 24.61 16.94
CA ALA A 124 3.18 24.88 15.57
C ALA A 124 3.99 25.96 14.84
N LYS A 125 4.55 26.91 15.60
CA LYS A 125 5.36 28.01 15.06
C LYS A 125 6.76 27.59 14.63
N ASP A 126 7.22 26.40 15.03
CA ASP A 126 8.48 25.85 14.55
C ASP A 126 8.30 25.43 13.08
N THR A 127 9.15 25.97 12.21
CA THR A 127 9.10 25.71 10.77
C THR A 127 9.39 24.26 10.41
N LYS A 128 9.99 23.47 11.33
CA LYS A 128 10.17 22.03 11.16
C LYS A 128 8.88 21.22 11.37
N ASN A 129 7.87 21.79 12.03
CA ASN A 129 6.63 21.10 12.38
C ASN A 129 5.48 21.40 11.39
N THR A 130 5.78 21.83 10.16
CA THR A 130 4.77 22.07 9.11
C THR A 130 5.27 21.56 7.77
N GLY A 131 4.36 21.06 6.93
CA GLY A 131 4.66 20.50 5.61
C GLY A 131 5.15 19.05 5.63
N ASN A 132 4.97 18.34 6.73
CA ASN A 132 5.44 16.95 6.87
C ASN A 132 4.36 15.94 6.50
N PHE A 133 4.81 14.77 6.03
CA PHE A 133 3.99 13.59 5.80
C PHE A 133 4.44 12.49 6.76
N PHE A 134 3.86 12.49 7.96
CA PHE A 134 4.25 11.60 9.02
C PHE A 134 3.70 10.19 8.83
N VAL A 135 4.45 9.20 9.33
CA VAL A 135 3.97 7.84 9.53
C VAL A 135 3.90 7.54 11.02
N ASP A 136 2.81 6.91 11.45
CA ASP A 136 2.47 6.65 12.85
C ASP A 136 3.62 6.07 13.68
N ASP A 137 4.25 5.01 13.19
CA ASP A 137 5.30 4.32 13.91
C ASP A 137 6.61 5.11 13.98
N ASP A 138 6.95 5.86 12.94
CA ASP A 138 8.12 6.75 12.95
C ASP A 138 7.96 7.88 13.95
N VAL A 139 6.78 8.51 14.01
CA VAL A 139 6.47 9.55 15.00
C VAL A 139 6.60 9.01 16.42
N LEU A 140 6.10 7.81 16.68
CA LEU A 140 6.16 7.21 18.01
C LEU A 140 7.57 6.75 18.37
N ARG A 141 8.37 6.26 17.41
CA ARG A 141 9.80 5.97 17.61
C ARG A 141 10.57 7.24 18.01
N GLU A 142 10.26 8.38 17.40
CA GLU A 142 10.84 9.68 17.80
C GLU A 142 10.52 10.04 19.25
N GLN A 143 9.39 9.58 19.79
CA GLN A 143 9.01 9.73 21.20
C GLN A 143 9.59 8.64 22.12
N GLY A 144 10.44 7.76 21.60
CA GLY A 144 11.07 6.68 22.36
C GLY A 144 10.22 5.42 22.50
N VAL A 145 9.11 5.30 21.76
CA VAL A 145 8.33 4.06 21.74
C VAL A 145 9.10 3.01 20.95
N THR A 146 9.46 1.92 21.63
CA THR A 146 10.16 0.77 21.02
C THR A 146 9.27 -0.46 20.88
N ASP A 147 8.27 -0.60 21.75
CA ASP A 147 7.32 -1.71 21.72
C ASP A 147 6.02 -1.30 21.04
N PHE A 148 5.80 -1.87 19.85
CA PHE A 148 4.60 -1.66 19.04
C PHE A 148 3.63 -2.85 19.11
N GLU A 149 3.97 -3.93 19.80
CA GLU A 149 3.09 -5.12 19.92
C GLU A 149 1.80 -4.77 20.66
N LYS A 150 1.85 -3.82 21.60
CA LYS A 150 0.66 -3.30 22.29
C LYS A 150 -0.41 -2.71 21.36
N TYR A 151 -0.02 -2.29 20.15
CA TYR A 151 -0.95 -1.78 19.15
C TYR A 151 -1.44 -2.88 18.20
N ALA A 152 -0.87 -4.09 18.20
CA ALA A 152 -1.38 -5.17 17.35
C ALA A 152 -2.71 -5.71 17.91
N ILE A 153 -3.68 -5.96 17.03
CA ILE A 153 -4.92 -6.67 17.43
C ILE A 153 -4.57 -8.08 17.92
N LYS A 154 -3.64 -8.74 17.22
CA LYS A 154 -3.08 -10.04 17.59
C LYS A 154 -1.56 -9.91 17.73
N PRO A 155 -1.03 -9.84 18.96
CA PRO A 155 0.41 -9.80 19.19
C PRO A 155 1.13 -11.00 18.57
N GLY A 156 2.31 -10.77 17.99
CA GLY A 156 3.11 -11.75 17.25
C GLY A 156 2.54 -12.15 15.88
N GLY A 157 1.44 -11.53 15.44
CA GLY A 157 0.86 -11.73 14.12
C GLY A 157 1.61 -10.99 13.01
N ARG A 158 1.46 -11.44 11.76
CA ARG A 158 1.88 -10.64 10.60
C ARG A 158 0.93 -9.46 10.44
N LEU A 159 1.46 -8.27 10.14
CA LEU A 159 0.66 -7.08 9.87
C LEU A 159 0.53 -6.84 8.37
N ALA A 160 -0.65 -6.40 7.92
CA ALA A 160 -0.88 -5.97 6.56
C ALA A 160 -0.30 -4.55 6.37
N PRO A 161 0.63 -4.33 5.43
CA PRO A 161 1.09 -2.98 5.09
C PRO A 161 -0.08 -2.12 4.61
N ASP A 162 -0.07 -0.84 4.94
CA ASP A 162 -1.03 0.10 4.36
C ASP A 162 -0.61 0.54 2.96
N PHE A 163 -1.54 1.13 2.21
CA PHE A 163 -1.28 1.64 0.87
C PHE A 163 -0.32 2.83 0.88
N PHE A 164 0.32 3.06 -0.28
CA PHE A 164 1.12 4.25 -0.62
C PHE A 164 2.50 4.34 0.04
N LEU A 165 2.82 3.43 0.95
CA LEU A 165 4.15 3.31 1.54
C LEU A 165 4.96 2.24 0.80
N GLU A 166 6.18 2.57 0.44
CA GLU A 166 7.13 1.53 0.05
C GLU A 166 7.55 0.78 1.32
N PRO A 167 7.77 -0.54 1.24
CA PRO A 167 8.55 -1.19 2.27
C PRO A 167 9.87 -0.44 2.37
N GLU A 168 10.33 -0.18 3.61
CA GLU A 168 11.70 0.29 3.83
C GLU A 168 12.61 -0.53 2.92
N PRO A 169 13.51 0.09 2.13
CA PRO A 169 14.48 -0.67 1.37
C PRO A 169 15.15 -1.56 2.42
N THR A 170 14.88 -2.86 2.35
CA THR A 170 15.61 -3.82 3.13
C THR A 170 17.06 -3.49 2.79
N LYS A 171 17.83 -2.99 3.77
CA LYS A 171 19.28 -3.08 3.68
C LYS A 171 19.48 -4.50 3.25
N SER A 172 19.95 -4.70 2.02
CA SER A 172 20.07 -6.01 1.41
C SER A 172 20.70 -6.88 2.47
N VAL A 173 19.88 -7.71 3.11
CA VAL A 173 20.37 -8.66 4.09
C VAL A 173 21.02 -9.63 3.15
N LYS A 174 22.33 -9.42 2.90
CA LYS A 174 23.16 -10.48 2.37
C LYS A 174 22.81 -11.67 3.25
N PRO A 175 22.32 -12.79 2.67
CA PRO A 175 22.04 -13.96 3.46
C PRO A 175 23.28 -14.23 4.32
N PRO A 176 23.11 -14.61 5.60
CA PRO A 176 24.23 -14.90 6.46
C PRO A 176 25.19 -15.83 5.70
N PRO A 177 26.48 -15.52 5.63
CA PRO A 177 27.42 -16.33 4.86
C PRO A 177 27.38 -17.74 5.42
N GLY A 178 26.86 -18.69 4.65
CA GLY A 178 26.65 -20.09 5.04
C GLY A 178 25.21 -20.60 5.11
N SER A 179 24.20 -19.83 4.66
CA SER A 179 22.86 -20.37 4.41
C SER A 179 22.77 -20.89 2.98
N ASP A 180 23.02 -22.18 2.77
CA ASP A 180 22.77 -22.91 1.52
C ASP A 180 21.26 -23.07 1.25
N CYS A 181 20.50 -21.97 1.29
CA CYS A 181 19.15 -21.94 0.75
C CYS A 181 19.30 -21.74 -0.75
N VAL A 182 19.43 -22.84 -1.49
CA VAL A 182 19.25 -22.84 -2.94
C VAL A 182 17.85 -22.28 -3.19
N PRO A 183 17.71 -21.17 -3.93
CA PRO A 183 16.39 -20.66 -4.28
C PRO A 183 15.63 -21.75 -5.05
N PRO A 184 14.32 -21.93 -4.78
CA PRO A 184 13.54 -22.97 -5.42
C PRO A 184 13.63 -22.82 -6.94
N SER A 185 13.84 -23.94 -7.63
CA SER A 185 13.89 -23.91 -9.09
C SER A 185 12.57 -23.36 -9.66
N VAL A 186 12.60 -22.83 -10.88
CA VAL A 186 11.38 -22.40 -11.58
C VAL A 186 10.33 -23.52 -11.58
N ASP A 187 10.77 -24.77 -11.76
CA ASP A 187 9.90 -25.95 -11.69
C ASP A 187 9.19 -26.07 -10.32
N GLU A 188 9.88 -25.87 -9.20
CA GLU A 188 9.28 -25.93 -7.85
C GLU A 188 8.28 -24.81 -7.57
N ILE A 189 8.48 -23.64 -8.18
CA ILE A 189 7.54 -22.51 -8.09
C ILE A 189 6.26 -22.87 -8.84
N PHE A 190 6.37 -23.44 -10.04
CA PHE A 190 5.21 -23.84 -10.84
C PHE A 190 4.47 -25.05 -10.26
N GLU A 191 5.17 -26.03 -9.68
CA GLU A 191 4.52 -27.13 -8.93
C GLU A 191 3.65 -26.60 -7.77
N LYS A 192 4.12 -25.56 -7.08
CA LYS A 192 3.33 -24.90 -6.03
C LYS A 192 2.13 -24.18 -6.61
N ILE A 193 2.30 -23.43 -7.71
CA ILE A 193 1.18 -22.76 -8.38
C ILE A 193 0.14 -23.80 -8.77
N GLU A 194 0.55 -24.92 -9.38
CA GLU A 194 -0.32 -26.05 -9.74
C GLU A 194 -1.06 -26.64 -8.53
N ALA A 195 -0.39 -26.82 -7.40
CA ALA A 195 -1.02 -27.33 -6.18
C ALA A 195 -2.12 -26.40 -5.63
N PHE A 196 -2.11 -25.10 -5.98
CA PHE A 196 -3.16 -24.14 -5.63
C PHE A 196 -4.31 -24.07 -6.64
N LEU A 197 -4.17 -24.67 -7.83
CA LEU A 197 -5.18 -24.64 -8.88
C LEU A 197 -6.16 -25.81 -8.71
N SER A 198 -7.38 -25.51 -8.26
CA SER A 198 -8.48 -26.48 -8.27
C SER A 198 -9.29 -26.39 -9.58
N GLU A 199 -9.95 -27.48 -9.98
CA GLU A 199 -10.85 -27.50 -11.13
C GLU A 199 -11.92 -26.39 -11.08
N GLY A 200 -12.41 -26.06 -9.87
CA GLY A 200 -13.38 -24.98 -9.68
C GLY A 200 -12.81 -23.60 -9.98
N TYR A 201 -11.56 -23.35 -9.59
CA TYR A 201 -10.85 -22.10 -9.90
C TYR A 201 -10.52 -21.98 -11.39
N ALA A 202 -10.00 -23.05 -12.00
CA ALA A 202 -9.67 -23.09 -13.42
C ALA A 202 -10.88 -22.74 -14.31
N LYS A 203 -12.05 -23.31 -13.99
CA LYS A 203 -13.31 -23.04 -14.70
C LYS A 203 -13.79 -21.59 -14.59
N SER A 204 -13.46 -20.91 -13.50
CA SER A 204 -13.90 -19.53 -13.27
C SER A 204 -13.05 -18.48 -14.00
N VAL A 205 -11.78 -18.81 -14.30
CA VAL A 205 -10.80 -17.88 -14.86
C VAL A 205 -10.82 -17.88 -16.39
N GLY A 206 -10.88 -19.05 -17.02
CA GLY A 206 -11.03 -19.16 -18.49
C GLY A 206 -10.01 -18.37 -19.32
N ALA A 207 -8.77 -18.24 -18.83
CA ALA A 207 -7.71 -17.45 -19.44
C ALA A 207 -6.40 -18.23 -19.52
N SER A 208 -5.48 -17.79 -20.38
CA SER A 208 -4.13 -18.35 -20.44
C SER A 208 -3.12 -17.31 -19.94
N PHE A 209 -2.27 -17.72 -19.00
CA PHE A 209 -1.24 -16.86 -18.42
C PHE A 209 0.09 -17.17 -19.04
N PHE A 210 0.81 -16.13 -19.44
CA PHE A 210 2.15 -16.23 -19.99
C PHE A 210 3.13 -15.56 -19.06
N PHE A 211 4.17 -16.29 -18.67
CA PHE A 211 5.25 -15.83 -17.82
C PHE A 211 6.50 -15.65 -18.68
N ASN A 212 6.95 -14.40 -18.83
CA ASN A 212 8.27 -14.13 -19.39
C ASN A 212 9.26 -14.01 -18.23
N LEU A 213 10.15 -14.99 -18.11
CA LEU A 213 11.16 -15.04 -17.05
C LEU A 213 12.44 -14.32 -17.48
N SER A 214 12.93 -13.41 -16.65
CA SER A 214 14.28 -12.81 -16.74
C SER A 214 15.19 -13.35 -15.63
N GLY A 215 16.52 -13.27 -15.81
CA GLY A 215 17.52 -13.71 -14.82
C GLY A 215 18.30 -14.96 -15.25
N ALA A 216 18.72 -15.79 -14.28
CA ALA A 216 19.55 -16.97 -14.53
C ALA A 216 18.86 -18.09 -15.32
N GLN A 217 17.52 -18.13 -15.34
CA GLN A 217 16.71 -19.10 -16.11
C GLN A 217 15.76 -18.36 -17.05
N ILE A 218 16.30 -17.92 -18.20
CA ILE A 218 15.55 -17.20 -19.24
C ILE A 218 14.62 -18.19 -19.97
N GLY A 219 13.33 -17.87 -20.05
CA GLY A 219 12.35 -18.68 -20.78
C GLY A 219 10.94 -18.11 -20.75
N ARG A 220 10.11 -18.54 -21.70
CA ARG A 220 8.66 -18.25 -21.71
C ARG A 220 7.90 -19.49 -21.26
N TRP A 221 7.09 -19.32 -20.23
CA TRP A 221 6.22 -20.37 -19.70
C TRP A 221 4.76 -19.96 -19.87
N SER A 222 3.87 -20.94 -19.98
CA SER A 222 2.43 -20.70 -20.08
C SER A 222 1.66 -21.68 -19.22
N VAL A 223 0.63 -21.19 -18.55
CA VAL A 223 -0.38 -22.01 -17.86
C VAL A 223 -1.72 -21.72 -18.51
N GLU A 224 -2.34 -22.76 -19.08
CA GLU A 224 -3.63 -22.68 -19.75
C GLU A 224 -4.75 -23.20 -18.83
N PHE A 225 -5.84 -22.44 -18.75
CA PHE A 225 -7.03 -22.82 -17.96
C PHE A 225 -8.21 -23.10 -18.90
N ASN A 226 -8.23 -24.27 -19.56
CA ASN A 226 -9.20 -24.62 -20.61
C ASN A 226 -10.10 -25.80 -20.19
N GLN A 227 -11.35 -25.85 -20.71
CA GLN A 227 -12.39 -26.79 -20.27
C GLN A 227 -12.17 -28.28 -20.60
N ASP A 228 -11.30 -28.64 -21.56
CA ASP A 228 -11.21 -30.04 -22.05
C ASP A 228 -9.80 -30.65 -22.03
N LEU A 229 -8.81 -29.99 -21.42
CA LEU A 229 -7.44 -30.51 -21.39
C LEU A 229 -6.77 -30.21 -20.03
N LEU A 230 -6.80 -31.19 -19.12
CA LEU A 230 -5.64 -31.44 -18.24
C LEU A 230 -4.52 -32.13 -19.04
N SER A 231 -4.29 -31.72 -20.30
CA SER A 231 -3.17 -32.24 -21.10
C SER A 231 -1.99 -31.29 -21.01
N HIS A 232 -0.97 -31.79 -20.36
CA HIS A 232 0.29 -31.13 -20.11
C HIS A 232 1.03 -30.99 -21.43
N THR A 233 1.26 -29.76 -21.89
CA THR A 233 2.17 -29.52 -23.02
C THR A 233 3.32 -28.64 -22.55
N ARG A 234 4.43 -29.27 -22.16
CA ARG A 234 5.74 -28.61 -22.04
C ARG A 234 6.21 -28.24 -23.46
N ASN A 235 5.72 -27.14 -24.01
CA ASN A 235 6.24 -26.59 -25.25
C ASN A 235 7.33 -25.56 -24.91
N ILE A 236 8.57 -26.02 -24.77
CA ILE A 236 9.73 -25.13 -24.86
C ILE A 236 9.94 -24.84 -26.35
N ASN A 237 9.19 -23.88 -26.89
CA ASN A 237 9.41 -23.36 -28.23
C ASN A 237 10.03 -21.96 -28.12
N VAL A 238 11.35 -21.91 -28.19
CA VAL A 238 12.09 -20.69 -28.49
C VAL A 238 11.93 -20.42 -29.99
N ASP A 239 10.77 -19.87 -30.37
CA ASP A 239 10.53 -19.03 -31.55
C ASP A 239 9.11 -19.20 -32.13
N LYS A 240 8.53 -18.05 -32.51
CA LYS A 240 7.25 -17.79 -33.21
C LYS A 240 5.98 -17.89 -32.37
N VAL A 241 5.49 -16.71 -31.99
CA VAL A 241 4.12 -16.44 -31.57
C VAL A 241 3.19 -16.63 -32.77
N SER A 242 2.40 -17.71 -32.77
CA SER A 242 1.19 -17.81 -33.58
C SER A 242 0.00 -17.36 -32.74
N THR A 243 -0.84 -16.51 -33.32
CA THR A 243 -2.06 -15.94 -32.73
C THR A 243 -3.08 -17.02 -32.34
N PHE A 244 -3.53 -17.00 -31.08
CA PHE A 244 -4.64 -17.83 -30.58
C PHE A 244 -5.83 -16.95 -30.13
N PRO A 245 -7.07 -17.44 -30.21
CA PRO A 245 -8.27 -16.66 -29.92
C PRO A 245 -8.61 -16.75 -28.42
N GLY A 246 -8.04 -15.84 -27.60
CA GLY A 246 -8.36 -15.68 -26.18
C GLY A 246 -7.71 -14.42 -25.61
N GLU A 247 -8.23 -13.86 -24.51
CA GLU A 247 -7.59 -12.74 -23.81
C GLU A 247 -6.24 -13.18 -23.23
N LEU A 248 -5.16 -12.64 -23.79
CA LEU A 248 -3.78 -12.91 -23.39
C LEU A 248 -3.40 -12.02 -22.19
N VAL A 249 -3.07 -12.62 -21.05
CA VAL A 249 -2.50 -11.90 -19.90
C VAL A 249 -0.99 -12.17 -19.82
N ASN A 250 -0.20 -11.14 -20.09
CA ASN A 250 1.26 -11.18 -19.95
C ASN A 250 1.67 -10.85 -18.51
N VAL A 251 2.41 -11.76 -17.88
CA VAL A 251 2.99 -11.61 -16.56
C VAL A 251 4.52 -11.61 -16.70
N LEU A 252 5.17 -10.55 -16.22
CA LEU A 252 6.64 -10.48 -16.12
C LEU A 252 7.04 -10.94 -14.72
N LEU A 253 7.87 -11.98 -14.66
CA LEU A 253 8.45 -12.47 -13.40
C LEU A 253 9.97 -12.38 -13.51
N ASP A 254 10.58 -11.68 -12.56
CA ASP A 254 12.02 -11.55 -12.48
C ASP A 254 12.58 -12.59 -11.51
N THR A 255 13.40 -13.52 -12.02
CA THR A 255 13.92 -14.64 -11.21
C THR A 255 15.09 -14.25 -10.32
N ASP A 256 15.64 -13.05 -10.50
CA ASP A 256 16.73 -12.52 -9.66
C ASP A 256 16.27 -12.12 -8.24
N TYR A 257 14.97 -12.27 -7.94
CA TYR A 257 14.35 -11.96 -6.65
C TYR A 257 13.88 -13.19 -5.85
N PHE A 258 14.18 -14.41 -6.30
CA PHE A 258 13.87 -15.66 -5.59
C PHE A 258 15.10 -16.30 -4.96
#